data_AF-A0AB74TWQ0-F1
#
_entry.id   AF-A0AB74TWQ0-F1
#
_cell.length_a   1.000
_cell.length_b   1.000
_cell.length_c   1.000
_cell.angle_alpha   90.00
_cell.angle_beta   90.00
_cell.angle_gamma   90.00
#
_symmetry.space_group_name_H-M   'P 1'
#
loop_
_entity.id
_entity.type
_entity.pdbx_description
1 polymer ?
#
loop_
_entity_poly.entity_id
_entity_poly.type
_entity_poly.pdbx_seq_one_letter_code
_entity_poly.pdbx_strand_id
1 'polypeptide(L)' 'MIWMLIEPYVNEKGWSIPELARQSGVQENHLYNLKNGWNKDMGATKLVRVCVALEMDLNVLKQLIVDED' A
#
# COMPACT_ATOMS: atom_id res chain seq x y z
N MET A 1 -9.96 -1.03 -2.95
CA MET A 1 -9.15 -1.84 -2.00
C MET A 1 -7.71 -1.36 -2.01
N ILE A 2 -7.06 -1.25 -0.85
CA ILE A 2 -5.79 -0.52 -0.65
C ILE A 2 -4.71 -0.85 -1.70
N TRP A 3 -4.58 -2.11 -2.15
CA TRP A 3 -3.59 -2.46 -3.19
C TRP A 3 -3.74 -1.64 -4.46
N MET A 4 -4.97 -1.51 -4.99
CA MET A 4 -5.24 -0.77 -6.23
C MET A 4 -4.87 0.71 -6.11
N LEU A 5 -4.91 1.26 -4.90
CA LEU A 5 -4.52 2.64 -4.62
C LEU A 5 -3.00 2.81 -4.66
N ILE A 6 -2.24 1.84 -4.15
CA ILE A 6 -0.77 1.94 -4.04
C ILE A 6 -0.02 1.35 -5.25
N GLU A 7 -0.62 0.41 -5.98
CA GLU A 7 -0.01 -0.31 -7.11
C GLU A 7 0.57 0.61 -8.20
N PRO A 8 -0.10 1.70 -8.63
CA PRO A 8 0.47 2.62 -9.60
C PRO A 8 1.82 3.20 -9.15
N TYR A 9 1.96 3.55 -7.88
CA TYR A 9 3.18 4.12 -7.30
C TYR A 9 4.29 3.06 -7.16
N VAL A 10 3.92 1.82 -6.81
CA VAL A 10 4.87 0.69 -6.79
C VAL A 10 5.45 0.46 -8.19
N ASN A 11 4.59 0.49 -9.21
CA ASN A 11 4.98 0.33 -10.61
C ASN A 11 5.83 1.50 -11.11
N GLU A 12 5.49 2.74 -10.75
CA GLU A 12 6.27 3.94 -11.10
C GLU A 12 7.70 3.88 -10.54
N LYS A 13 7.85 3.43 -9.29
CA LYS A 13 9.17 3.22 -8.66
C LYS A 13 9.92 2.01 -9.24
N GLY A 14 9.25 1.13 -10.00
CA GLY A 14 9.81 -0.12 -10.51
C GLY A 14 10.13 -1.13 -9.41
N TRP A 15 9.43 -1.08 -8.27
CA TRP A 15 9.73 -1.88 -7.10
C TRP A 15 9.07 -3.26 -7.12
N SER A 16 9.81 -4.25 -6.64
CA SER A 16 9.26 -5.56 -6.28
C SER A 16 8.62 -5.51 -4.89
N ILE A 17 7.84 -6.54 -4.52
CA ILE A 17 7.29 -6.66 -3.16
C ILE A 17 8.38 -6.68 -2.08
N PRO A 18 9.49 -7.45 -2.23
CA PRO A 18 10.62 -7.39 -1.29
C PRO A 18 11.21 -5.99 -1.14
N GLU A 19 11.33 -5.24 -2.24
CA GLU A 19 11.86 -3.88 -2.19
C GLU A 19 10.89 -2.94 -1.46
N LEU A 20 9.58 -3.02 -1.76
CA LEU A 20 8.57 -2.27 -1.02
C LEU A 20 8.57 -2.60 0.48
N ALA A 21 8.73 -3.87 0.83
CA ALA A 21 8.85 -4.31 2.23
C ALA A 21 10.06 -3.67 2.91
N ARG A 22 11.22 -3.69 2.24
CA ARG A 22 12.46 -3.09 2.75
C ARG A 22 12.34 -1.59 2.97
N GLN A 23 11.71 -0.87 2.04
CA GLN A 23 11.56 0.59 2.10
C GLN A 23 10.51 1.03 3.12
N SER A 24 9.40 0.30 3.23
CA SER A 24 8.30 0.63 4.15
C SER A 24 8.48 0.07 5.57
N GLY A 25 9.35 -0.93 5.75
CA GLY A 25 9.44 -1.69 7.00
C GLY A 25 8.18 -2.52 7.29
N VAL A 26 7.36 -2.81 6.27
CA VAL A 26 6.21 -3.72 6.34
C VAL A 26 6.65 -5.11 5.88
N GLN A 27 6.22 -6.16 6.57
CA GLN A 27 6.57 -7.54 6.20
C GLN A 27 6.02 -7.92 4.83
N GLU A 28 6.82 -8.61 4.02
CA GLU A 28 6.44 -9.06 2.67
C GLU A 28 5.12 -9.83 2.64
N ASN A 29 4.89 -10.74 3.59
CA ASN A 29 3.65 -11.52 3.65
C ASN A 29 2.40 -10.63 3.73
N HIS A 30 2.48 -9.50 4.44
CA HIS A 30 1.35 -8.56 4.49
C HIS A 30 1.10 -7.91 3.12
N LEU A 31 2.17 -7.58 2.38
CA LEU A 31 2.08 -6.97 1.06
C LEU A 31 1.61 -7.98 0.00
N TYR A 32 2.08 -9.23 0.05
CA TYR A 32 1.59 -10.30 -0.83
C TYR A 32 0.10 -10.59 -0.57
N ASN A 33 -0.32 -10.69 0.70
CA ASN A 33 -1.73 -10.89 1.03
C ASN A 33 -2.60 -9.74 0.52
N LEU A 34 -2.09 -8.51 0.61
CA LEU A 34 -2.75 -7.31 0.10
C LEU A 34 -2.85 -7.34 -1.44
N LYS A 35 -1.74 -7.62 -2.13
CA LYS A 35 -1.67 -7.73 -3.60
C LYS A 35 -2.59 -8.82 -4.16
N ASN A 36 -2.61 -9.99 -3.50
CA ASN A 36 -3.39 -11.13 -3.94
C ASN A 36 -4.88 -11.03 -3.55
N GLY A 37 -5.28 -9.97 -2.83
CA GLY A 37 -6.65 -9.78 -2.37
C GLY A 37 -7.08 -10.72 -1.23
N TRP A 38 -6.14 -11.43 -0.59
CA TRP A 38 -6.41 -12.28 0.57
C TRP A 38 -6.67 -11.45 1.83
N ASN A 39 -6.15 -10.22 1.88
CA ASN A 39 -6.54 -9.22 2.85
C ASN A 39 -6.79 -7.90 2.12
N LYS A 40 -7.93 -7.26 2.38
CA LYS A 40 -8.32 -6.00 1.75
C LYS A 40 -7.83 -4.78 2.54
N ASP A 41 -7.49 -5.01 3.81
CA ASP A 41 -7.24 -3.98 4.80
C ASP A 41 -5.81 -4.01 5.32
N MET A 42 -5.38 -2.85 5.79
CA MET A 42 -4.09 -2.66 6.41
C MET A 42 -4.25 -1.67 7.56
N GLY A 43 -3.72 -2.01 8.74
CA GLY A 43 -3.73 -1.08 9.86
C GLY A 43 -3.07 0.25 9.49
N ALA A 44 -3.64 1.36 9.95
CA ALA A 44 -3.28 2.72 9.53
C ALA A 44 -1.77 3.00 9.57
N THR A 45 -1.06 2.60 10.64
CA THR A 45 0.39 2.82 10.75
C THR A 45 1.18 2.13 9.63
N LYS A 46 0.78 0.91 9.22
CA LYS A 46 1.44 0.20 8.12
C LYS A 46 1.14 0.86 6.78
N LEU A 47 -0.11 1.30 6.57
CA LEU A 47 -0.50 2.03 5.36
C LEU A 47 0.29 3.33 5.22
N VAL A 48 0.38 4.14 6.27
CA VAL A 48 1.18 5.38 6.26
C VAL A 48 2.65 5.10 5.93
N ARG A 49 3.25 4.04 6.49
CA ARG A 49 4.63 3.66 6.15
C ARG A 49 4.81 3.31 4.68
N VAL A 50 3.88 2.57 4.10
CA VAL A 50 3.87 2.25 2.68
C VAL A 50 3.74 3.51 1.83
N CYS A 51 2.81 4.41 2.17
CA CYS A 51 2.62 5.66 1.45
C CYS A 51 3.83 6.58 1.52
N VAL A 52 4.48 6.70 2.70
CA VAL A 52 5.71 7.47 2.87
C VAL A 52 6.85 6.87 2.04
N ALA A 53 7.02 5.55 2.05
CA ALA A 53 8.04 4.88 1.23
C ALA A 53 7.82 5.10 -0.27
N LEU A 54 6.56 5.13 -0.70
CA LEU A 54 6.17 5.38 -2.08
C LEU A 54 6.13 6.88 -2.45
N GLU A 55 6.44 7.78 -1.52
CA GLU A 55 6.35 9.24 -1.69
C GLU A 55 4.95 9.71 -2.16
N MET A 56 3.91 9.03 -1.69
CA MET A 56 2.51 9.35 -2.00
C MET A 56 2.02 10.59 -1.23
N ASP A 57 1.23 11.45 -1.89
CA ASP A 57 0.41 12.45 -1.18
C ASP A 57 -0.67 11.73 -0.37
N LEU A 58 -0.65 11.88 0.96
CA LEU A 58 -1.61 11.24 1.85
C LEU A 58 -3.07 11.69 1.62
N ASN A 59 -3.31 12.81 0.92
CA ASN A 59 -4.67 13.19 0.51
C ASN A 59 -5.36 12.15 -0.37
N VAL A 60 -4.61 11.31 -1.10
CA VAL A 60 -5.18 10.24 -1.92
C VAL A 60 -5.90 9.19 -1.08
N LEU A 61 -5.55 9.05 0.20
CA LEU A 61 -6.21 8.12 1.12
C LEU A 61 -7.68 8.50 1.40
N LYS A 62 -8.12 9.72 1.08
CA LYS A 62 -9.54 10.11 1.17
C LYS A 62 -10.44 9.23 0.30
N GLN A 63 -9.90 8.65 -0.79
CA GLN A 63 -10.63 7.73 -1.65
C GLN A 63 -11.06 6.46 -0.91
N LEU A 64 -10.32 6.05 0.13
CA LEU A 64 -10.67 4.87 0.94
C LEU A 64 -11.92 5.08 1.82
N ILE A 65 -12.32 6.34 2.06
CA ILE A 65 -13.48 6.67 2.92
C ILE A 65 -14.77 6.74 2.09
N VAL A 66 -14.66 7.01 0.78
CA VAL A 66 -15.82 7.20 -0.11
C VAL A 66 -16.35 5.86 -0.65
N ASP A 67 -15.53 4.82 -0.65
CA ASP A 67 -15.88 3.48 -1.16
C ASP A 67 -16.57 2.57 -0.11
N GLU A 68 -16.93 3.09 1.08
CA GLU A 68 -17.61 2.32 2.15
C GLU A 68 -19.15 2.40 2.13
N ASP A 69 -19.76 3.03 1.11
CA ASP A 69 -21.22 3.09 0.90
C ASP A 69 -21.77 1.96 -0.01
#